data_AF-A0A178E7N6-F1
#
_entry.id   AF-A0A178E7N6-F1
#
_cell.length_a   1.000
_cell.length_b   1.000
_cell.length_c   1.000
_cell.angle_alpha   90.00
_cell.angle_beta   90.00
_cell.angle_gamma   90.00
#
_symmetry.space_group_name_H-M   'P 1'
#
loop_
_entity.id
_entity.type
_entity.pdbx_description
1 polymer ?
#
loop_
_entity_poly.entity_id
_entity_poly.type
_entity_poly.pdbx_seq_one_letter_code
_entity_poly.pdbx_strand_id
1 'polypeptide(L)'
;MDFDTASQSLSPGAASHHPNLKLPATCDPPSEQNPPKRAVWIVFGATGHMGRSLVRAIIAHGDQCTAVGWTQENTPEHMERWQERNCLGLLCDVRVRETVNYVIKKSIEHWGRVDVIANSTGYGVIAACEDQDDYDLRNQFTTNFLGTLHIIQLSLPYFRAQNGGRYLIFSSTAGALGVPGLGPYCATKYAVEGLIESMLYEIDVFNIKATLVEPGYVRLDEPDDNIIPTSYTSGSTHGPGPPRPRRYGHFFVKPNPSESYSTVTSPAQHARRMVQWLNDRQPVSAVKSAELVWQLGHCSFPPLRLILGSYAVESIRDRLKSITEEIEDWKHLSFPVTMPADDQAGKDEVKEELDQDEDQDND
;
A
#
# COMPACT_ATOMS: atom_id res chain seq x y z
N MET A 1 2.02 -7.83 -38.49
CA MET A 1 0.77 -7.06 -38.63
C MET A 1 0.14 -7.00 -37.26
N ASP A 2 0.03 -5.76 -36.79
CA ASP A 2 -0.81 -5.21 -35.73
C ASP A 2 -0.64 -5.73 -34.30
N PHE A 3 0.24 -5.07 -33.54
CA PHE A 3 0.19 -4.99 -32.08
C PHE A 3 0.30 -3.52 -31.67
N ASP A 4 -0.78 -2.79 -31.94
CA ASP A 4 -1.03 -1.40 -31.57
C ASP A 4 -1.47 -1.29 -30.09
N THR A 5 -0.89 -2.10 -29.19
CA THR A 5 -1.31 -2.20 -27.79
C THR A 5 -0.64 -1.16 -26.89
N ALA A 6 0.55 -0.66 -27.25
CA ALA A 6 1.24 0.36 -26.46
C ALA A 6 0.56 1.75 -26.56
N SER A 7 0.02 2.10 -27.73
CA SER A 7 -0.77 3.33 -27.97
C SER A 7 -2.14 3.28 -27.26
N GLN A 8 -2.73 2.09 -27.16
CA GLN A 8 -3.95 1.86 -26.37
C GLN A 8 -3.73 1.91 -24.85
N SER A 9 -2.48 1.75 -24.37
CA SER A 9 -2.17 1.61 -22.94
C SER A 9 -2.45 2.86 -22.09
N LEU A 10 -2.46 4.05 -22.71
CA LEU A 10 -2.73 5.33 -22.04
C LEU A 10 -3.93 6.07 -22.60
N SER A 11 -4.69 5.45 -23.51
CA SER A 11 -5.88 6.06 -24.12
C SER A 11 -6.89 6.53 -23.04
N PRO A 12 -7.24 7.83 -23.00
CA PRO A 12 -8.16 8.41 -22.00
C PRO A 12 -9.54 7.74 -21.99
N GLY A 13 -9.97 7.18 -23.13
CA GLY A 13 -11.29 6.61 -23.34
C GLY A 13 -11.63 5.38 -22.50
N ALA A 14 -10.68 4.75 -21.81
CA ALA A 14 -10.95 3.65 -20.89
C ALA A 14 -10.87 4.03 -19.39
N ALA A 15 -10.60 5.29 -19.06
CA ALA A 15 -10.93 5.83 -17.75
C ALA A 15 -12.41 6.28 -17.76
N SER A 16 -13.32 5.37 -17.40
CA SER A 16 -14.73 5.73 -17.28
C SER A 16 -14.93 6.60 -16.04
N HIS A 17 -15.23 7.89 -16.22
CA HIS A 17 -15.71 8.72 -15.12
C HIS A 17 -16.92 8.05 -14.46
N HIS A 18 -16.78 7.70 -13.18
CA HIS A 18 -17.83 7.06 -12.39
C HIS A 18 -18.45 8.10 -11.44
N PRO A 19 -19.48 8.85 -11.86
CA PRO A 19 -20.02 9.98 -11.08
C PRO A 19 -20.56 9.57 -9.70
N ASN A 20 -20.88 8.30 -9.51
CA ASN A 20 -21.41 7.75 -8.25
C ASN A 20 -20.31 7.19 -7.33
N LEU A 21 -19.06 7.12 -7.77
CA LEU A 21 -17.96 6.62 -6.95
C LEU A 21 -17.27 7.78 -6.26
N LYS A 22 -17.67 8.06 -5.02
CA LYS A 22 -17.14 9.19 -4.24
C LYS A 22 -16.68 8.74 -2.87
N LEU A 23 -15.59 9.32 -2.40
CA LEU A 23 -15.19 9.21 -1.00
C LEU A 23 -16.24 9.87 -0.07
N PRO A 24 -16.29 9.48 1.22
CA PRO A 24 -17.19 10.11 2.19
C PRO A 24 -16.97 11.63 2.26
N ALA A 25 -18.06 12.39 2.44
CA ALA A 25 -18.00 13.86 2.54
C ALA A 25 -17.11 14.35 3.70
N THR A 26 -16.92 13.52 4.74
CA THR A 26 -16.00 13.79 5.85
C THR A 26 -14.54 13.92 5.40
N CYS A 27 -14.18 13.40 4.22
CA CYS A 27 -12.83 13.54 3.65
C CYS A 27 -12.64 14.85 2.88
N ASP A 28 -13.73 15.60 2.63
CA ASP A 28 -13.81 16.73 1.71
C ASP A 28 -13.14 16.41 0.34
N PRO A 29 -13.72 15.46 -0.42
CA PRO A 29 -13.17 15.06 -1.71
C PRO A 29 -13.51 16.06 -2.84
N PRO A 30 -12.85 15.92 -4.01
CA PRO A 30 -13.22 16.65 -5.21
C PRO A 30 -14.72 16.63 -5.52
N SER A 31 -15.30 17.81 -5.71
CA SER A 31 -16.72 18.00 -6.00
C SER A 31 -16.96 19.27 -6.81
N GLU A 32 -18.20 19.54 -7.20
CA GLU A 32 -18.54 20.82 -7.86
C GLU A 32 -18.30 22.02 -6.93
N GLN A 33 -18.49 21.84 -5.63
CA GLN A 33 -18.24 22.86 -4.60
C GLN A 33 -16.75 22.96 -4.21
N ASN A 34 -15.97 21.92 -4.47
CA ASN A 34 -14.53 21.84 -4.21
C ASN A 34 -13.80 21.26 -5.44
N PRO A 35 -13.65 22.03 -6.53
CA PRO A 35 -13.07 21.51 -7.75
C PRO A 35 -11.59 21.15 -7.54
N PRO A 36 -11.13 19.98 -8.02
CA PRO A 36 -9.74 19.57 -7.88
C PRO A 36 -8.84 20.55 -8.63
N LYS A 37 -7.74 20.95 -8.00
CA LYS A 37 -6.69 21.74 -8.65
C LYS A 37 -5.67 20.78 -9.22
N ARG A 38 -5.17 21.07 -10.42
CA ARG A 38 -4.13 20.25 -11.06
C ARG A 38 -2.97 19.97 -10.10
N ALA A 39 -2.70 18.70 -9.86
CA ALA A 39 -1.64 18.22 -8.98
C ALA A 39 -0.52 17.52 -9.77
N VAL A 40 0.67 17.50 -9.19
CA VAL A 40 1.83 16.75 -9.70
C VAL A 40 2.08 15.50 -8.85
N TRP A 41 2.04 14.35 -9.52
CA TRP A 41 2.16 13.04 -8.92
C TRP A 41 3.49 12.37 -9.26
N ILE A 42 4.02 11.58 -8.32
CA ILE A 42 5.02 10.53 -8.62
C ILE A 42 4.39 9.19 -8.25
N VAL A 43 4.33 8.26 -9.20
CA VAL A 43 3.79 6.91 -8.99
C VAL A 43 4.91 5.89 -9.11
N PHE A 44 5.40 5.40 -7.97
CA PHE A 44 6.31 4.26 -7.92
C PHE A 44 5.54 2.96 -8.19
N GLY A 45 6.03 2.12 -9.11
CA GLY A 45 5.33 0.89 -9.52
C GLY A 45 4.24 1.15 -10.57
N ALA A 46 4.40 2.19 -11.39
CA ALA A 46 3.43 2.63 -12.39
C ALA A 46 3.13 1.59 -13.49
N THR A 47 4.04 0.67 -13.75
CA THR A 47 3.87 -0.35 -14.79
C THR A 47 3.10 -1.59 -14.30
N GLY A 48 2.95 -1.76 -12.99
CA GLY A 48 2.12 -2.81 -12.40
C GLY A 48 0.62 -2.50 -12.50
N HIS A 49 -0.23 -3.51 -12.30
CA HIS A 49 -1.68 -3.43 -12.51
C HIS A 49 -2.35 -2.21 -11.84
N MET A 50 -2.20 -2.06 -10.51
CA MET A 50 -2.80 -0.93 -9.77
C MET A 50 -2.16 0.42 -10.12
N GLY A 51 -0.82 0.45 -10.21
CA GLY A 51 -0.09 1.67 -10.57
C GLY A 51 -0.50 2.19 -11.95
N ARG A 52 -0.67 1.31 -12.93
CA ARG A 52 -1.10 1.65 -14.29
C ARG A 52 -2.48 2.26 -14.29
N SER A 53 -3.45 1.63 -13.62
CA SER A 53 -4.80 2.18 -13.48
C SER A 53 -4.78 3.56 -12.80
N LEU A 54 -3.94 3.75 -11.78
CA LEU A 54 -3.78 5.04 -11.11
C LEU A 54 -3.20 6.12 -12.05
N VAL A 55 -2.13 5.82 -12.79
CA VAL A 55 -1.56 6.78 -13.75
C VAL A 55 -2.60 7.19 -14.81
N ARG A 56 -3.39 6.23 -15.29
CA ARG A 56 -4.47 6.52 -16.26
C ARG A 56 -5.53 7.44 -15.67
N ALA A 57 -5.95 7.22 -14.42
CA ALA A 57 -6.88 8.10 -13.73
C ALA A 57 -6.31 9.52 -13.56
N ILE A 58 -5.06 9.63 -13.10
CA ILE A 58 -4.34 10.91 -12.95
C ILE A 58 -4.35 11.70 -14.26
N ILE A 59 -3.92 11.09 -15.37
CA ILE A 59 -3.86 11.75 -16.68
C ILE A 59 -5.26 12.12 -17.18
N ALA A 60 -6.26 11.25 -17.00
CA ALA A 60 -7.64 11.49 -17.42
C ALA A 60 -8.27 12.71 -16.72
N HIS A 61 -7.90 12.96 -15.46
CA HIS A 61 -8.34 14.14 -14.71
C HIS A 61 -7.47 15.39 -14.95
N GLY A 62 -6.47 15.32 -15.84
CA GLY A 62 -5.65 16.47 -16.25
C GLY A 62 -4.47 16.79 -15.32
N ASP A 63 -4.21 15.94 -14.33
CA ASP A 63 -3.03 16.03 -13.47
C ASP A 63 -1.73 15.69 -14.23
N GLN A 64 -0.59 16.01 -13.62
CA GLN A 64 0.73 15.65 -14.13
C GLN A 64 1.28 14.45 -13.37
N CYS A 65 1.95 13.55 -14.07
CA CYS A 65 2.45 12.31 -13.48
C CYS A 65 3.89 12.03 -13.87
N THR A 66 4.75 11.71 -12.91
CA THR A 66 5.93 10.89 -13.16
C THR A 66 5.55 9.42 -12.93
N ALA A 67 5.49 8.65 -14.01
CA ALA A 67 5.28 7.20 -13.98
C ALA A 67 6.63 6.48 -13.83
N VAL A 68 6.81 5.71 -12.75
CA VAL A 68 8.08 5.05 -12.45
C VAL A 68 7.95 3.54 -12.61
N GLY A 69 8.65 3.00 -13.60
CA GLY A 69 8.77 1.56 -13.86
C GLY A 69 9.94 0.92 -13.09
N TRP A 70 9.93 -0.42 -13.02
CA TRP A 70 10.99 -1.18 -12.37
C TRP A 70 12.09 -1.54 -13.36
N THR A 71 13.34 -1.26 -13.01
CA THR A 71 14.53 -1.49 -13.88
C THR A 71 14.73 -2.93 -14.34
N GLN A 72 14.17 -3.93 -13.63
CA GLN A 72 14.29 -5.34 -14.06
C GLN A 72 13.22 -5.77 -15.07
N GLU A 73 12.09 -5.06 -15.15
CA GLU A 73 10.95 -5.42 -16.01
C GLU A 73 10.71 -4.40 -17.13
N ASN A 74 11.27 -3.20 -17.01
CA ASN A 74 11.05 -2.10 -17.93
C ASN A 74 12.39 -1.56 -18.45
N THR A 75 12.37 -1.10 -19.70
CA THR A 75 13.52 -0.47 -20.34
C THR A 75 13.28 1.02 -20.52
N PRO A 76 14.34 1.83 -20.75
CA PRO A 76 14.17 3.26 -21.05
C PRO A 76 13.21 3.48 -22.23
N GLU A 77 13.31 2.69 -23.29
CA GLU A 77 12.47 2.79 -24.49
C GLU A 77 11.00 2.45 -24.18
N HIS A 78 10.74 1.55 -23.23
CA HIS A 78 9.39 1.32 -22.74
C HIS A 78 8.89 2.59 -22.03
N MET A 79 9.66 3.12 -21.07
CA MET A 79 9.24 4.28 -20.28
C MET A 79 9.12 5.57 -21.12
N GLU A 80 9.86 5.69 -22.21
CA GLU A 80 9.70 6.78 -23.18
C GLU A 80 8.30 6.80 -23.81
N ARG A 81 7.65 5.63 -23.97
CA ARG A 81 6.27 5.57 -24.48
C ARG A 81 5.24 6.13 -23.50
N TRP A 82 5.61 6.24 -22.22
CA TRP A 82 4.79 6.91 -21.22
C TRP A 82 4.96 8.43 -21.25
N GLN A 83 5.87 8.96 -22.07
CA GLN A 83 6.06 10.40 -22.25
C GLN A 83 4.98 10.97 -23.18
N GLU A 84 3.74 10.96 -22.71
CA GLU A 84 2.62 11.64 -23.35
C GLU A 84 2.37 13.01 -22.68
N ARG A 85 1.43 13.79 -23.23
CA ARG A 85 1.08 15.11 -22.70
C ARG A 85 0.66 14.96 -21.23
N ASN A 86 1.49 15.46 -20.30
CA ASN A 86 1.36 15.39 -18.83
C ASN A 86 1.93 14.14 -18.13
N CYS A 87 2.73 13.31 -18.80
CA CYS A 87 3.39 12.18 -18.15
C CYS A 87 4.91 12.12 -18.44
N LEU A 88 5.70 11.79 -17.42
CA LEU A 88 7.15 11.59 -17.48
C LEU A 88 7.46 10.15 -17.05
N GLY A 89 7.97 9.33 -17.96
CA GLY A 89 8.41 7.96 -17.65
C GLY A 89 9.84 7.93 -17.10
N LEU A 90 10.05 7.30 -15.94
CA LEU A 90 11.36 7.06 -15.33
C LEU A 90 11.51 5.60 -14.89
N LEU A 91 12.75 5.17 -14.64
CA LEU A 91 13.08 3.86 -14.08
C LEU A 91 13.64 4.01 -12.66
N CYS A 92 13.29 3.05 -11.80
CA CYS A 92 13.79 2.98 -10.42
C CYS A 92 13.87 1.54 -9.95
N ASP A 93 14.83 1.25 -9.08
CA ASP A 93 14.76 0.12 -8.17
C ASP A 93 14.67 0.67 -6.75
N VAL A 94 13.52 0.56 -6.10
CA VAL A 94 13.31 1.17 -4.77
C VAL A 94 14.25 0.61 -3.70
N ARG A 95 14.84 -0.56 -3.93
CA ARG A 95 15.89 -1.14 -3.08
C ARG A 95 17.18 -0.32 -3.11
N VAL A 96 17.43 0.41 -4.20
CA VAL A 96 18.60 1.25 -4.42
C VAL A 96 18.22 2.71 -4.18
N ARG A 97 18.58 3.21 -2.99
CA ARG A 97 18.23 4.54 -2.49
C ARG A 97 18.57 5.67 -3.46
N GLU A 98 19.70 5.56 -4.16
CA GLU A 98 20.19 6.55 -5.12
C GLU A 98 19.25 6.69 -6.33
N THR A 99 18.64 5.59 -6.78
CA THR A 99 17.68 5.62 -7.91
C THR A 99 16.36 6.28 -7.51
N VAL A 100 15.92 6.09 -6.26
CA VAL A 100 14.77 6.78 -5.69
C VAL A 100 15.03 8.29 -5.62
N ASN A 101 16.22 8.68 -5.16
CA ASN A 101 16.63 10.08 -5.08
C ASN A 101 16.69 10.72 -6.47
N TYR A 102 17.18 10.00 -7.48
CA TYR A 102 17.19 10.44 -8.86
C TYR A 102 15.77 10.73 -9.38
N VAL A 103 14.82 9.80 -9.16
CA VAL A 103 13.42 9.99 -9.56
C VAL A 103 12.83 11.25 -8.92
N ILE A 104 12.95 11.39 -7.60
CA ILE A 104 12.40 12.54 -6.88
C ILE A 104 12.97 13.86 -7.43
N LYS A 105 14.29 13.94 -7.58
CA LYS A 105 14.96 15.14 -8.11
C LYS A 105 14.53 15.46 -9.54
N LYS A 106 14.47 14.44 -10.41
CA LYS A 106 14.08 14.62 -11.82
C LYS A 106 12.62 15.02 -11.97
N SER A 107 11.72 14.47 -11.15
CA SER A 107 10.32 14.90 -11.10
C SER A 107 10.19 16.36 -10.69
N ILE A 108 10.89 16.79 -9.63
CA ILE A 108 10.87 18.17 -9.17
C ILE A 108 11.48 19.11 -10.23
N GLU A 109 12.61 18.73 -10.84
CA GLU A 109 13.25 19.50 -11.91
C GLU A 109 12.32 19.68 -13.13
N HIS A 110 11.61 18.63 -13.52
CA HIS A 110 10.74 18.64 -14.70
C HIS A 110 9.43 19.40 -14.47
N TRP A 111 8.78 19.20 -13.32
CA TRP A 111 7.45 19.76 -13.04
C TRP A 111 7.49 21.04 -12.20
N GLY A 112 8.62 21.36 -11.56
CA GLY A 112 8.78 22.48 -10.63
C GLY A 112 8.17 22.25 -9.24
N ARG A 113 7.29 21.25 -9.08
CA ARG A 113 6.66 20.87 -7.82
C ARG A 113 6.33 19.38 -7.76
N VAL A 114 6.06 18.86 -6.57
CA VAL A 114 5.42 17.54 -6.36
C VAL A 114 4.40 17.68 -5.24
N ASP A 115 3.19 17.17 -5.46
CA ASP A 115 2.07 17.27 -4.51
C ASP A 115 1.74 15.91 -3.88
N VAL A 116 1.80 14.85 -4.69
CA VAL A 116 1.39 13.51 -4.28
C VAL A 116 2.46 12.49 -4.67
N ILE A 117 2.83 11.62 -3.74
CA ILE A 117 3.67 10.46 -4.00
C ILE A 117 2.86 9.20 -3.69
N ALA A 118 2.55 8.43 -4.73
CA ALA A 118 1.93 7.13 -4.60
C ALA A 118 3.01 6.04 -4.70
N ASN A 119 3.08 5.17 -3.70
CA ASN A 119 3.93 3.99 -3.75
C ASN A 119 3.09 2.73 -3.95
N SER A 120 3.04 2.25 -5.19
CA SER A 120 2.42 0.98 -5.58
C SER A 120 3.47 -0.12 -5.82
N THR A 121 4.70 0.06 -5.34
CA THR A 121 5.72 -1.00 -5.43
C THR A 121 5.50 -2.07 -4.37
N GLY A 122 5.88 -3.29 -4.73
CA GLY A 122 5.90 -4.41 -3.81
C GLY A 122 5.43 -5.70 -4.46
N TYR A 123 5.87 -6.81 -3.89
CA TYR A 123 5.53 -8.14 -4.35
C TYR A 123 5.49 -9.10 -3.16
N GLY A 124 4.86 -10.25 -3.34
CA GLY A 124 4.85 -11.31 -2.33
C GLY A 124 5.30 -12.65 -2.90
N VAL A 125 5.72 -13.57 -2.04
CA VAL A 125 6.01 -14.96 -2.40
C VAL A 125 4.98 -15.88 -1.74
N ILE A 126 4.30 -16.68 -2.54
CA ILE A 126 3.35 -17.71 -2.12
C ILE A 126 4.13 -19.01 -1.92
N ALA A 127 4.37 -19.34 -0.66
CA ALA A 127 4.98 -20.58 -0.18
C ALA A 127 4.77 -20.70 1.34
N ALA A 128 4.93 -21.92 1.89
CA ALA A 128 5.01 -22.07 3.33
C ALA A 128 6.16 -21.21 3.88
N CYS A 129 6.03 -20.70 5.12
CA CYS A 129 7.07 -19.84 5.69
C CYS A 129 8.44 -20.54 5.74
N GLU A 130 8.45 -21.85 6.00
CA GLU A 130 9.65 -22.68 6.02
C GLU A 130 10.26 -22.92 4.62
N ASP A 131 9.45 -22.84 3.56
CA ASP A 131 9.89 -23.05 2.17
C ASP A 131 10.43 -21.75 1.51
N GLN A 132 10.29 -20.60 2.17
CA GLN A 132 10.85 -19.33 1.69
C GLN A 132 12.26 -19.15 2.24
N ASP A 133 13.22 -18.96 1.34
CA ASP A 133 14.64 -18.85 1.70
C ASP A 133 15.04 -17.41 2.06
N ASP A 134 16.24 -17.22 2.61
CA ASP A 134 16.74 -15.89 3.02
C ASP A 134 16.72 -14.87 1.86
N TYR A 135 16.91 -15.32 0.62
CA TYR A 135 16.79 -14.48 -0.56
C TYR A 135 15.35 -13.98 -0.76
N ASP A 136 14.35 -14.87 -0.67
CA ASP A 136 12.93 -14.49 -0.74
C ASP A 136 12.54 -13.51 0.36
N LEU A 137 12.98 -13.78 1.60
CA LEU A 137 12.66 -12.96 2.77
C LEU A 137 13.28 -11.56 2.64
N ARG A 138 14.59 -11.48 2.38
CA ARG A 138 15.31 -10.21 2.28
C ARG A 138 14.78 -9.35 1.15
N ASN A 139 14.52 -9.92 -0.02
CA ASN A 139 14.03 -9.13 -1.15
C ASN A 139 12.60 -8.61 -0.92
N GLN A 140 11.72 -9.38 -0.28
CA GLN A 140 10.39 -8.89 0.09
C GLN A 140 10.51 -7.70 1.07
N PHE A 141 11.32 -7.81 2.13
CA PHE A 141 11.52 -6.70 3.07
C PHE A 141 12.21 -5.50 2.41
N THR A 142 13.22 -5.73 1.58
CA THR A 142 13.97 -4.65 0.94
C THR A 142 13.10 -3.89 -0.06
N THR A 143 12.26 -4.57 -0.82
CA THR A 143 11.35 -3.91 -1.77
C THR A 143 10.16 -3.28 -1.06
N ASN A 144 9.42 -4.06 -0.26
CA ASN A 144 8.13 -3.63 0.29
C ASN A 144 8.32 -2.62 1.43
N PHE A 145 9.28 -2.85 2.33
CA PHE A 145 9.50 -2.00 3.50
C PHE A 145 10.61 -0.97 3.28
N LEU A 146 11.85 -1.41 3.04
CA LEU A 146 12.98 -0.46 2.89
C LEU A 146 12.78 0.45 1.68
N GLY A 147 12.24 -0.06 0.57
CA GLY A 147 11.90 0.76 -0.60
C GLY A 147 10.88 1.85 -0.29
N THR A 148 9.83 1.51 0.46
CA THR A 148 8.85 2.50 0.97
C THR A 148 9.54 3.55 1.85
N LEU A 149 10.40 3.10 2.78
CA LEU A 149 11.14 3.99 3.67
C LEU A 149 12.10 4.92 2.90
N HIS A 150 12.77 4.43 1.85
CA HIS A 150 13.64 5.24 0.99
C HIS A 150 12.85 6.36 0.32
N ILE A 151 11.69 6.04 -0.27
CA ILE A 151 10.81 7.01 -0.93
C ILE A 151 10.43 8.11 0.06
N ILE A 152 9.98 7.72 1.25
CA ILE A 152 9.58 8.65 2.31
C ILE A 152 10.77 9.52 2.73
N GLN A 153 11.86 8.93 3.20
CA GLN A 153 12.99 9.69 3.75
C GLN A 153 13.62 10.67 2.75
N LEU A 154 13.60 10.34 1.45
CA LEU A 154 14.17 11.20 0.41
C LEU A 154 13.23 12.32 -0.05
N SER A 155 11.91 12.14 0.09
CA SER A 155 10.91 13.15 -0.31
C SER A 155 10.39 13.98 0.86
N LEU A 156 10.44 13.46 2.08
CA LEU A 156 9.87 14.10 3.26
C LEU A 156 10.50 15.48 3.56
N PRO A 157 11.82 15.70 3.43
CA PRO A 157 12.40 17.04 3.58
C PRO A 157 11.83 18.05 2.58
N TYR A 158 11.53 17.62 1.35
CA TYR A 158 10.92 18.45 0.33
C TYR A 158 9.46 18.81 0.69
N PHE A 159 8.63 17.82 1.05
CA PHE A 159 7.26 18.08 1.51
C PHE A 159 7.21 18.94 2.76
N ARG A 160 8.16 18.76 3.69
CA ARG A 160 8.28 19.61 4.88
C ARG A 160 8.61 21.05 4.51
N ALA A 161 9.53 21.29 3.58
CA ALA A 161 9.84 22.63 3.09
C ALA A 161 8.67 23.28 2.33
N GLN A 162 7.89 22.47 1.62
CA GLN A 162 6.67 22.89 0.92
C GLN A 162 5.49 23.15 1.88
N ASN A 163 5.57 22.69 3.14
CA ASN A 163 4.48 22.68 4.11
C ASN A 163 3.20 22.01 3.57
N GLY A 164 3.40 20.87 2.88
CA GLY A 164 2.31 20.13 2.30
C GLY A 164 2.78 19.00 1.40
N GLY A 165 2.03 17.92 1.41
CA GLY A 165 2.23 16.76 0.56
C GLY A 165 1.26 15.64 0.91
N ARG A 166 1.14 14.67 0.01
CA ARG A 166 0.31 13.48 0.20
C ARG A 166 1.12 12.23 -0.12
N TYR A 167 1.12 11.26 0.79
CA TYR A 167 1.59 9.91 0.53
C TYR A 167 0.42 8.97 0.38
N LEU A 168 0.38 8.20 -0.71
CA LEU A 168 -0.60 7.15 -0.93
C LEU A 168 0.15 5.82 -1.05
N ILE A 169 0.22 5.09 0.06
CA ILE A 169 1.06 3.90 0.20
C ILE A 169 0.18 2.67 0.01
N PHE A 170 0.43 1.89 -1.04
CA PHE A 170 -0.30 0.65 -1.26
C PHE A 170 0.20 -0.42 -0.27
N SER A 171 -0.59 -0.64 0.77
CA SER A 171 -0.47 -1.78 1.67
C SER A 171 -1.16 -3.00 1.03
N SER A 172 -1.97 -3.71 1.80
CA SER A 172 -2.80 -4.86 1.43
C SER A 172 -3.68 -5.17 2.62
N THR A 173 -4.78 -5.90 2.42
CA THR A 173 -5.44 -6.64 3.51
C THR A 173 -4.45 -7.43 4.39
N ALA A 174 -3.35 -7.92 3.80
CA ALA A 174 -2.27 -8.61 4.50
C ALA A 174 -1.47 -7.74 5.50
N GLY A 175 -1.66 -6.42 5.51
CA GLY A 175 -1.10 -5.54 6.54
C GLY A 175 -1.94 -5.47 7.82
N ALA A 176 -3.20 -5.94 7.77
CA ALA A 176 -4.12 -5.99 8.89
C ALA A 176 -4.48 -7.42 9.34
N LEU A 177 -4.11 -8.46 8.57
CA LEU A 177 -4.32 -9.87 8.93
C LEU A 177 -3.30 -10.81 8.29
N GLY A 178 -3.05 -11.95 8.96
CA GLY A 178 -2.18 -13.00 8.45
C GLY A 178 -2.88 -13.88 7.42
N VAL A 179 -2.22 -14.15 6.29
CA VAL A 179 -2.74 -15.02 5.22
C VAL A 179 -1.86 -16.27 5.10
N PRO A 180 -2.44 -17.49 5.16
CA PRO A 180 -1.68 -18.72 5.01
C PRO A 180 -0.88 -18.73 3.69
N GLY A 181 0.41 -19.08 3.76
CA GLY A 181 1.31 -19.10 2.61
C GLY A 181 1.88 -17.73 2.19
N LEU A 182 1.61 -16.66 2.95
CA LEU A 182 2.12 -15.31 2.71
C LEU A 182 2.81 -14.70 3.93
N GLY A 183 3.29 -15.52 4.88
CA GLY A 183 3.86 -15.06 6.16
C GLY A 183 4.86 -13.91 6.04
N PRO A 184 5.96 -14.05 5.28
CA PRO A 184 6.90 -12.95 5.07
C PRO A 184 6.28 -11.72 4.42
N TYR A 185 5.42 -11.89 3.40
CA TYR A 185 4.70 -10.76 2.77
C TYR A 185 3.83 -9.99 3.78
N CYS A 186 3.02 -10.70 4.57
CA CYS A 186 2.22 -10.11 5.65
C CYS A 186 3.12 -9.33 6.62
N ALA A 187 4.24 -9.92 7.06
CA ALA A 187 5.18 -9.22 7.94
C ALA A 187 5.69 -7.91 7.34
N THR A 188 6.01 -7.89 6.03
CA THR A 188 6.43 -6.64 5.37
C THR A 188 5.31 -5.59 5.33
N LYS A 189 4.05 -6.00 5.13
CA LYS A 189 2.92 -5.07 5.05
C LYS A 189 2.55 -4.53 6.43
N TYR A 190 2.55 -5.37 7.47
CA TYR A 190 2.46 -4.91 8.86
C TYR A 190 3.55 -3.90 9.22
N ALA A 191 4.81 -4.17 8.81
CA ALA A 191 5.91 -3.24 9.04
C ALA A 191 5.72 -1.90 8.32
N VAL A 192 5.18 -1.91 7.09
CA VAL A 192 4.82 -0.69 6.35
C VAL A 192 3.71 0.06 7.09
N GLU A 193 2.63 -0.60 7.51
CA GLU A 193 1.54 0.08 8.21
C GLU A 193 2.00 0.69 9.53
N GLY A 194 2.76 -0.04 10.34
CA GLY A 194 3.32 0.47 11.59
C GLY A 194 4.26 1.67 11.38
N LEU A 195 5.05 1.67 10.29
CA LEU A 195 5.88 2.81 9.90
C LEU A 195 5.01 4.04 9.59
N ILE A 196 3.98 3.89 8.77
CA ILE A 196 3.12 5.01 8.36
C ILE A 196 2.31 5.54 9.54
N GLU A 197 1.75 4.65 10.37
CA GLU A 197 1.03 5.03 11.60
C GLU A 197 1.89 5.86 12.53
N SER A 198 3.12 5.39 12.81
CA SER A 198 4.04 6.09 13.71
C SER A 198 4.45 7.44 13.12
N MET A 199 4.76 7.48 11.83
CA MET A 199 5.22 8.71 11.15
C MET A 199 4.14 9.80 11.10
N LEU A 200 2.84 9.45 11.06
CA LEU A 200 1.77 10.46 10.97
C LEU A 200 1.83 11.49 12.10
N TYR A 201 2.16 11.06 13.32
CA TYR A 201 2.30 11.96 14.47
C TYR A 201 3.45 12.97 14.30
N GLU A 202 4.48 12.62 13.54
CA GLU A 202 5.66 13.47 13.31
C GLU A 202 5.42 14.49 12.20
N ILE A 203 4.61 14.14 11.18
CA ILE A 203 4.52 14.91 9.94
C ILE A 203 3.26 15.78 9.84
N ASP A 204 2.26 15.56 10.71
CA ASP A 204 0.98 16.27 10.67
C ASP A 204 1.15 17.79 10.81
N VAL A 205 2.08 18.22 11.67
CA VAL A 205 2.43 19.63 11.91
C VAL A 205 2.95 20.35 10.67
N PHE A 206 3.40 19.61 9.64
CA PHE A 206 3.86 20.15 8.35
C PHE A 206 2.80 20.06 7.25
N ASN A 207 1.53 19.77 7.61
CA ASN A 207 0.41 19.59 6.68
C ASN A 207 0.66 18.48 5.63
N ILE A 208 1.47 17.48 5.99
CA ILE A 208 1.72 16.29 5.18
C ILE A 208 0.77 15.19 5.67
N LYS A 209 0.08 14.53 4.73
CA LYS A 209 -0.86 13.44 5.06
C LYS A 209 -0.42 12.15 4.40
N ALA A 210 -0.74 11.03 5.00
CA ALA A 210 -0.50 9.70 4.43
C ALA A 210 -1.75 8.83 4.54
N THR A 211 -2.02 8.05 3.49
CA THR A 211 -3.06 7.03 3.46
C THR A 211 -2.48 5.69 3.03
N LEU A 212 -2.79 4.65 3.81
CA LEU A 212 -2.60 3.25 3.50
C LEU A 212 -3.77 2.78 2.61
N VAL A 213 -3.48 2.43 1.38
CA VAL A 213 -4.44 1.82 0.46
C VAL A 213 -4.37 0.32 0.65
N GLU A 214 -5.46 -0.29 1.13
CA GLU A 214 -5.53 -1.70 1.54
C GLU A 214 -6.45 -2.49 0.59
N PRO A 215 -5.96 -2.85 -0.62
CA PRO A 215 -6.75 -3.65 -1.52
C PRO A 215 -6.85 -5.10 -1.05
N GLY A 216 -8.04 -5.67 -1.25
CA GLY A 216 -8.21 -7.12 -1.36
C GLY A 216 -7.70 -7.65 -2.69
N TYR A 217 -8.26 -8.75 -3.15
CA TYR A 217 -7.91 -9.33 -4.44
C TYR A 217 -8.46 -8.50 -5.60
N VAL A 218 -7.54 -7.92 -6.38
CA VAL A 218 -7.84 -7.01 -7.48
C VAL A 218 -8.03 -7.77 -8.80
N ARG A 219 -9.01 -7.32 -9.58
CA ARG A 219 -9.26 -7.73 -10.96
C ARG A 219 -8.05 -7.41 -11.85
N LEU A 220 -7.57 -8.41 -12.58
CA LEU A 220 -6.57 -8.19 -13.64
C LEU A 220 -7.36 -7.70 -14.86
N ASP A 221 -7.42 -6.38 -15.02
CA ASP A 221 -8.17 -5.74 -16.11
C ASP A 221 -7.51 -5.97 -17.49
N GLU A 222 -6.22 -6.32 -17.52
CA GLU A 222 -5.48 -6.69 -18.73
C GLU A 222 -4.88 -8.10 -18.57
N PRO A 223 -4.83 -8.89 -19.65
CA PRO A 223 -4.14 -10.18 -19.61
C PRO A 223 -2.65 -9.95 -19.33
N ASP A 224 -2.14 -10.51 -18.24
CA ASP A 224 -0.69 -10.63 -18.05
C ASP A 224 -0.16 -11.48 -19.22
N ASP A 225 0.85 -11.01 -19.96
CA ASP A 225 1.46 -11.79 -21.04
C ASP A 225 2.04 -13.13 -20.52
N ASN A 226 2.11 -13.32 -19.20
CA ASN A 226 2.49 -14.55 -18.51
C ASN A 226 1.31 -15.39 -17.97
N ILE A 227 0.07 -15.19 -18.45
CA ILE A 227 -1.07 -16.01 -18.02
C ILE A 227 -0.81 -17.51 -18.25
N ILE A 228 -1.01 -18.25 -17.17
CA ILE A 228 -1.02 -19.71 -17.11
C ILE A 228 -1.91 -20.27 -18.24
N PRO A 229 -1.37 -21.07 -19.19
CA PRO A 229 -2.22 -21.87 -20.06
C PRO A 229 -3.03 -22.83 -19.17
N THR A 230 -4.34 -22.84 -19.32
CA THR A 230 -5.30 -23.72 -18.61
C THR A 230 -5.11 -25.20 -18.93
N SER A 231 -4.15 -25.56 -19.77
CA SER A 231 -3.81 -26.95 -20.09
C SER A 231 -2.54 -27.39 -19.37
N TYR A 232 -2.68 -28.42 -18.53
CA TYR A 232 -1.59 -29.28 -18.14
C TYR A 232 -0.91 -29.87 -19.39
N THR A 233 0.17 -29.26 -19.86
CA THR A 233 1.14 -29.93 -20.73
C THR A 233 2.54 -29.70 -20.20
N SER A 234 3.18 -30.80 -19.82
CA SER A 234 4.59 -30.83 -19.44
C SER A 234 5.44 -30.44 -20.65
N GLY A 235 6.37 -29.50 -20.44
CA GLY A 235 7.55 -29.33 -21.28
C GLY A 235 7.60 -28.02 -22.07
N SER A 236 8.44 -27.09 -21.60
CA SER A 236 9.58 -26.59 -22.37
C SER A 236 10.42 -25.66 -21.50
N THR A 237 11.64 -26.12 -21.27
CA THR A 237 12.81 -25.49 -20.64
C THR A 237 13.34 -24.30 -21.43
N HIS A 238 13.94 -23.27 -20.81
CA HIS A 238 15.13 -22.56 -21.31
C HIS A 238 15.97 -22.04 -20.12
N GLY A 239 17.15 -22.64 -19.89
CA GLY A 239 18.22 -22.20 -18.97
C GLY A 239 18.62 -23.24 -17.90
N PRO A 240 19.93 -23.44 -17.58
CA PRO A 240 20.42 -24.37 -16.56
C PRO A 240 20.32 -23.77 -15.14
N GLY A 241 19.25 -23.01 -14.88
CA GLY A 241 18.98 -22.39 -13.59
C GLY A 241 17.80 -23.07 -12.90
N PRO A 242 17.61 -22.83 -11.59
CA PRO A 242 16.38 -23.24 -10.92
C PRO A 242 15.16 -22.67 -11.68
N PRO A 243 14.06 -23.43 -11.78
CA PRO A 243 12.87 -22.99 -12.51
C PRO A 243 12.38 -21.65 -11.95
N ARG A 244 12.16 -20.67 -12.83
CA ARG A 244 11.66 -19.35 -12.43
C ARG A 244 10.27 -19.51 -11.78
N PRO A 245 10.01 -18.86 -10.64
CA PRO A 245 8.69 -18.87 -10.03
C PRO A 245 7.63 -18.34 -11.00
N ARG A 246 6.45 -18.95 -11.01
CA ARG A 246 5.31 -18.43 -11.79
C ARG A 246 4.78 -17.17 -11.14
N ARG A 247 4.30 -16.21 -11.93
CA ARG A 247 3.75 -14.94 -11.43
C ARG A 247 2.21 -14.94 -11.51
N TYR A 248 1.57 -14.43 -10.47
CA TYR A 248 0.15 -14.08 -10.45
C TYR A 248 0.00 -12.65 -9.93
N GLY A 249 -0.23 -11.70 -10.85
CA GLY A 249 -0.20 -10.28 -10.50
C GLY A 249 1.16 -9.88 -9.91
N HIS A 250 1.19 -9.47 -8.64
CA HIS A 250 2.43 -9.13 -7.93
C HIS A 250 2.93 -10.27 -7.00
N PHE A 251 2.37 -11.47 -7.11
CA PHE A 251 2.80 -12.62 -6.32
C PHE A 251 3.62 -13.61 -7.14
N PHE A 252 4.76 -14.06 -6.62
CA PHE A 252 5.50 -15.19 -7.15
C PHE A 252 5.10 -16.47 -6.42
N VAL A 253 4.88 -17.55 -7.16
CA VAL A 253 4.52 -18.86 -6.61
C VAL A 253 5.74 -19.77 -6.71
N LYS A 254 6.33 -20.17 -5.57
CA LYS A 254 7.44 -21.14 -5.58
C LYS A 254 6.93 -22.47 -6.11
N PRO A 255 7.57 -23.09 -7.12
CA PRO A 255 7.02 -24.26 -7.80
C PRO A 255 7.01 -25.53 -6.95
N ASN A 256 8.04 -25.73 -6.12
CA ASN A 256 8.32 -26.97 -5.41
C ASN A 256 8.17 -26.76 -3.89
N PRO A 257 7.00 -27.06 -3.29
CA PRO A 257 6.88 -27.11 -1.83
C PRO A 257 7.68 -28.29 -1.28
N SER A 258 8.19 -28.17 -0.04
CA SER A 258 8.78 -29.31 0.65
C SER A 258 7.73 -30.38 0.94
N GLU A 259 8.18 -31.61 1.24
CA GLU A 259 7.30 -32.77 1.43
C GLU A 259 6.19 -32.48 2.44
N SER A 260 6.54 -31.86 3.56
CA SER A 260 5.63 -31.46 4.65
C SER A 260 4.51 -30.50 4.20
N TYR A 261 4.77 -29.65 3.21
CA TYR A 261 3.80 -28.67 2.68
C TYR A 261 3.31 -29.02 1.26
N SER A 262 3.63 -30.21 0.76
CA SER A 262 3.23 -30.68 -0.57
C SER A 262 1.79 -31.20 -0.64
N THR A 263 1.12 -31.34 0.51
CA THR A 263 -0.25 -31.86 0.60
C THR A 263 -1.26 -30.92 -0.04
N VAL A 264 -2.36 -31.47 -0.56
CA VAL A 264 -3.45 -30.67 -1.15
C VAL A 264 -4.02 -29.69 -0.13
N THR A 265 -4.10 -30.04 1.15
CA THR A 265 -4.63 -29.16 2.19
C THR A 265 -3.61 -28.17 2.75
N SER A 266 -2.36 -28.17 2.27
CA SER A 266 -1.33 -27.28 2.81
C SER A 266 -1.69 -25.80 2.60
N PRO A 267 -1.27 -24.90 3.51
CA PRO A 267 -1.43 -23.46 3.37
C PRO A 267 -0.98 -22.91 2.01
N ALA A 268 0.16 -23.38 1.49
CA ALA A 268 0.70 -22.95 0.21
C ALA A 268 -0.20 -23.40 -0.96
N GLN A 269 -0.70 -24.65 -0.93
CA GLN A 269 -1.65 -25.12 -1.94
C GLN A 269 -3.02 -24.45 -1.81
N HIS A 270 -3.46 -24.12 -0.59
CA HIS A 270 -4.67 -23.33 -0.36
C HIS A 270 -4.54 -21.93 -0.96
N ALA A 271 -3.43 -21.22 -0.72
CA ALA A 271 -3.17 -19.92 -1.31
C ALA A 271 -3.16 -19.98 -2.85
N ARG A 272 -2.56 -21.02 -3.43
CA ARG A 272 -2.61 -21.27 -4.89
C ARG A 272 -4.04 -21.48 -5.39
N ARG A 273 -4.84 -22.29 -4.68
CA ARG A 273 -6.26 -22.51 -5.03
C ARG A 273 -7.09 -21.24 -4.89
N MET A 274 -6.87 -20.45 -3.84
CA MET A 274 -7.53 -19.16 -3.64
C MET A 274 -7.23 -18.23 -4.82
N VAL A 275 -5.95 -18.09 -5.17
CA VAL A 275 -5.52 -17.33 -6.36
C VAL A 275 -6.23 -17.80 -7.63
N GLN A 276 -6.32 -19.11 -7.85
CA GLN A 276 -6.98 -19.68 -9.02
C GLN A 276 -8.51 -19.48 -9.00
N TRP A 277 -9.15 -19.67 -7.84
CA TRP A 277 -10.59 -19.47 -7.64
C TRP A 277 -11.01 -17.99 -7.75
N LEU A 278 -10.14 -17.07 -7.31
CA LEU A 278 -10.36 -15.63 -7.42
C LEU A 278 -10.27 -15.15 -8.85
N ASN A 279 -9.52 -15.84 -9.71
CA ASN A 279 -9.45 -15.52 -11.14
C ASN A 279 -10.84 -15.52 -11.79
N ASP A 280 -11.75 -16.35 -11.28
CA ASP A 280 -13.12 -16.48 -11.80
C ASP A 280 -14.13 -15.52 -11.14
N ARG A 281 -13.75 -14.81 -10.05
CA ARG A 281 -14.68 -14.03 -9.20
C ARG A 281 -14.22 -12.60 -8.88
N GLN A 282 -13.13 -12.14 -9.51
CA GLN A 282 -12.40 -10.88 -9.29
C GLN A 282 -13.29 -9.68 -8.86
N PRO A 283 -13.45 -9.39 -7.54
CA PRO A 283 -14.47 -8.46 -7.06
C PRO A 283 -14.01 -6.99 -6.99
N VAL A 284 -12.71 -6.72 -6.89
CA VAL A 284 -12.18 -5.35 -6.75
C VAL A 284 -11.69 -4.84 -8.10
N SER A 285 -12.35 -3.83 -8.65
CA SER A 285 -11.94 -3.21 -9.92
C SER A 285 -10.73 -2.30 -9.71
N ALA A 286 -9.66 -2.50 -10.50
CA ALA A 286 -8.48 -1.63 -10.44
C ALA A 286 -8.81 -0.21 -10.91
N VAL A 287 -9.65 -0.07 -11.94
CA VAL A 287 -10.15 1.24 -12.42
C VAL A 287 -10.93 1.99 -11.33
N LYS A 288 -11.91 1.36 -10.68
CA LYS A 288 -12.66 2.01 -9.59
C LYS A 288 -11.75 2.35 -8.40
N SER A 289 -10.82 1.45 -8.07
CA SER A 289 -9.84 1.70 -7.02
C SER A 289 -8.95 2.90 -7.34
N ALA A 290 -8.46 2.98 -8.58
CA ALA A 290 -7.64 4.09 -9.06
C ALA A 290 -8.37 5.44 -8.98
N GLU A 291 -9.66 5.47 -9.32
CA GLU A 291 -10.49 6.67 -9.17
C GLU A 291 -10.58 7.13 -7.72
N LEU A 292 -10.82 6.22 -6.76
CA LEU A 292 -10.84 6.55 -5.35
C LEU A 292 -9.47 7.02 -4.82
N VAL A 293 -8.39 6.39 -5.28
CA VAL A 293 -7.02 6.78 -4.90
C VAL A 293 -6.64 8.14 -5.51
N TRP A 294 -7.09 8.44 -6.72
CA TRP A 294 -6.96 9.78 -7.30
C TRP A 294 -7.70 10.82 -6.43
N GLN A 295 -8.95 10.55 -6.04
CA GLN A 295 -9.70 11.45 -5.14
C GLN A 295 -8.96 11.68 -3.81
N LEU A 296 -8.32 10.67 -3.23
CA LEU A 296 -7.52 10.81 -2.00
C LEU A 296 -6.39 11.84 -2.15
N GLY A 297 -5.76 11.91 -3.31
CA GLY A 297 -4.70 12.89 -3.58
C GLY A 297 -5.18 14.34 -3.54
N HIS A 298 -6.49 14.54 -3.71
CA HIS A 298 -7.14 15.85 -3.70
C HIS A 298 -8.03 16.09 -2.46
N CYS A 299 -8.10 15.15 -1.53
CA CYS A 299 -8.86 15.31 -0.29
C CYS A 299 -8.17 16.27 0.68
N SER A 300 -8.96 17.08 1.38
CA SER A 300 -8.48 17.91 2.49
C SER A 300 -8.20 17.05 3.73
N PHE A 301 -9.06 16.07 4.00
CA PHE A 301 -9.00 15.22 5.20
C PHE A 301 -8.99 13.73 4.84
N PRO A 302 -7.95 13.24 4.14
CA PRO A 302 -7.88 11.83 3.76
C PRO A 302 -7.79 10.94 5.01
N PRO A 303 -8.43 9.76 5.01
CA PRO A 303 -8.31 8.79 6.10
C PRO A 303 -6.89 8.20 6.14
N LEU A 304 -6.50 7.65 7.29
CA LEU A 304 -5.27 6.85 7.37
C LEU A 304 -5.38 5.56 6.56
N ARG A 305 -6.57 4.92 6.50
CA ARG A 305 -6.78 3.66 5.77
C ARG A 305 -7.93 3.76 4.77
N LEU A 306 -7.71 3.26 3.56
CA LEU A 306 -8.75 3.01 2.57
C LEU A 306 -8.75 1.53 2.21
N ILE A 307 -9.70 0.78 2.77
CA ILE A 307 -9.92 -0.63 2.46
C ILE A 307 -10.71 -0.75 1.16
N LEU A 308 -10.20 -1.51 0.19
CA LEU A 308 -10.82 -1.69 -1.12
C LEU A 308 -11.26 -3.14 -1.35
N GLY A 309 -12.57 -3.35 -1.36
CA GLY A 309 -13.23 -4.64 -1.62
C GLY A 309 -14.09 -5.13 -0.45
N SER A 310 -15.25 -5.71 -0.74
CA SER A 310 -16.18 -6.19 0.31
C SER A 310 -15.54 -7.27 1.19
N TYR A 311 -14.90 -8.27 0.57
CA TYR A 311 -14.19 -9.32 1.32
C TYR A 311 -13.04 -8.79 2.16
N ALA A 312 -12.36 -7.73 1.70
CA ALA A 312 -11.29 -7.07 2.46
C ALA A 312 -11.86 -6.44 3.74
N VAL A 313 -12.96 -5.70 3.60
CA VAL A 313 -13.65 -5.07 4.73
C VAL A 313 -14.15 -6.12 5.73
N GLU A 314 -14.78 -7.19 5.25
CA GLU A 314 -15.29 -8.27 6.11
C GLU A 314 -14.14 -8.99 6.83
N SER A 315 -13.07 -9.36 6.12
CA SER A 315 -11.94 -10.10 6.70
C SER A 315 -11.21 -9.29 7.78
N ILE A 316 -10.99 -7.99 7.54
CA ILE A 316 -10.36 -7.10 8.53
C ILE A 316 -11.28 -6.92 9.73
N ARG A 317 -12.59 -6.71 9.52
CA ARG A 317 -13.58 -6.59 10.60
C ARG A 317 -13.59 -7.83 11.48
N ASP A 318 -13.64 -9.02 10.88
CA ASP A 318 -13.67 -10.29 11.60
C ASP A 318 -12.38 -10.51 12.39
N ARG A 319 -11.22 -10.15 11.82
CA ARG A 319 -9.94 -10.20 12.53
C ARG A 319 -9.93 -9.28 13.75
N LEU A 320 -10.37 -8.02 13.60
CA LEU A 320 -10.42 -7.06 14.71
C LEU A 320 -11.37 -7.53 15.82
N LYS A 321 -12.51 -8.12 15.45
CA LYS A 321 -13.44 -8.71 16.41
C LYS A 321 -12.79 -9.85 17.18
N SER A 322 -12.14 -10.79 16.49
CA SER A 322 -11.42 -11.91 17.11
C SER A 322 -10.31 -11.44 18.05
N ILE A 323 -9.54 -10.40 17.69
CA ILE A 323 -8.54 -9.80 18.59
C ILE A 323 -9.21 -9.21 19.83
N THR A 324 -10.33 -8.51 19.67
CA THR A 324 -11.06 -7.90 20.78
C THR A 324 -11.57 -8.97 21.74
N GLU A 325 -12.15 -10.04 21.22
CA GLU A 325 -12.61 -11.19 22.02
C GLU A 325 -11.45 -11.82 22.80
N GLU A 326 -10.29 -12.03 22.17
CA GLU A 326 -9.09 -12.53 22.84
C GLU A 326 -8.63 -11.59 23.96
N ILE A 327 -8.57 -10.27 23.71
CA ILE A 327 -8.21 -9.31 24.76
C ILE A 327 -9.19 -9.40 25.94
N GLU A 328 -10.49 -9.47 25.67
CA GLU A 328 -11.52 -9.53 26.71
C GLU A 328 -11.44 -10.80 27.55
N ASP A 329 -11.12 -11.93 26.93
CA ASP A 329 -10.91 -13.22 27.62
C ASP A 329 -9.70 -13.15 28.57
N TRP A 330 -8.60 -12.51 28.14
CA TRP A 330 -7.32 -12.54 28.84
C TRP A 330 -7.01 -11.30 29.71
N LYS A 331 -7.79 -10.20 29.60
CA LYS A 331 -7.49 -8.92 30.29
C LYS A 331 -7.40 -9.01 31.81
N HIS A 332 -8.09 -9.98 32.43
CA HIS A 332 -8.08 -10.18 33.88
C HIS A 332 -6.71 -10.61 34.41
N LEU A 333 -5.78 -11.03 33.54
CA LEU A 333 -4.38 -11.33 33.89
C LEU A 333 -3.48 -10.08 33.86
N SER A 334 -3.98 -8.93 33.42
CA SER A 334 -3.25 -7.66 33.40
C SER A 334 -3.40 -6.96 34.74
N PHE A 335 -2.39 -7.06 35.61
CA PHE A 335 -2.40 -6.41 36.92
C PHE A 335 -2.18 -4.90 36.80
N PRO A 336 -2.91 -4.07 37.57
CA PRO A 336 -2.67 -2.63 37.60
C PRO A 336 -1.26 -2.35 38.14
N VAL A 337 -0.60 -1.35 37.56
CA VAL A 337 0.65 -0.81 38.11
C VAL A 337 0.32 -0.11 39.43
N THR A 338 0.65 -0.74 40.55
CA THR A 338 0.64 -0.08 41.85
C THR A 338 1.75 0.97 41.87
N MET A 339 1.37 2.25 41.80
CA MET A 339 2.30 3.36 42.07
C MET A 339 2.76 3.28 43.54
N PRO A 340 4.03 3.57 43.87
CA PRO A 340 4.49 3.60 45.26
C PRO A 340 3.68 4.60 46.09
N ALA A 341 3.40 4.24 47.34
CA ALA A 341 2.55 5.00 48.27
C ALA A 341 3.07 6.41 48.65
N ASP A 342 4.29 6.79 48.22
CA ASP A 342 4.90 8.08 48.59
C ASP A 342 4.26 9.30 47.88
N ASP A 343 3.50 9.10 46.80
CA ASP A 343 2.77 10.20 46.12
C ASP A 343 1.33 10.41 46.65
N GLN A 344 0.87 9.59 47.59
CA GLN A 344 -0.44 9.74 48.22
C GLN A 344 -0.38 10.62 49.48
N ALA A 345 0.74 10.66 50.20
CA ALA A 345 0.90 11.46 51.40
C ALA A 345 0.78 12.98 51.14
N GLY A 346 1.27 13.46 49.99
CA GLY A 346 1.19 14.89 49.64
C GLY A 346 -0.19 15.37 49.18
N LYS A 347 -1.16 14.46 48.95
CA LYS A 347 -2.54 14.85 48.59
C LYS A 347 -3.48 14.90 49.78
N ASP A 348 -3.18 14.15 50.83
CA ASP A 348 -3.97 14.18 52.06
C ASP A 348 -3.60 15.40 52.93
N GLU A 349 -2.33 15.84 52.96
CA GLU A 349 -1.92 17.07 53.67
C GLU A 349 -2.53 18.35 53.06
N VAL A 350 -2.61 18.45 51.72
CA VAL A 350 -3.23 19.62 51.07
C VAL A 350 -4.74 19.68 51.30
N LYS A 351 -5.38 18.54 51.59
CA LYS A 351 -6.81 18.46 51.87
C LYS A 351 -7.12 18.84 53.32
N GLU A 352 -6.26 18.46 54.27
CA GLU A 352 -6.39 18.85 55.68
C GLU A 352 -6.09 20.35 55.91
N GLU A 353 -5.19 20.97 55.16
CA GLU A 353 -4.96 22.43 55.24
C GLU A 353 -6.14 23.25 54.69
N LEU A 354 -6.82 22.77 53.63
CA LEU A 354 -7.98 23.48 53.05
C LEU A 354 -9.24 23.35 53.93
N ASP A 355 -9.42 22.23 54.61
CA ASP A 355 -10.57 22.03 55.51
C ASP A 355 -10.40 22.79 56.86
N GLN A 356 -9.16 23.08 57.30
CA GLN A 356 -8.93 23.84 58.54
C GLN A 356 -9.09 25.36 58.37
N ASP A 357 -8.92 25.90 57.17
CA ASP A 357 -9.16 27.32 56.89
C ASP A 357 -10.66 27.64 56.71
N GLU A 358 -11.51 26.67 56.34
CA GLU A 358 -12.97 26.89 56.23
C GLU A 358 -13.69 26.87 57.60
N ASP A 359 -13.11 26.23 58.62
CA ASP A 359 -13.73 26.10 59.96
C ASP A 359 -13.43 27.29 60.91
N GLN A 360 -12.55 28.24 60.55
CA GLN A 360 -12.24 29.41 61.38
C GLN A 360 -13.05 30.68 61.05
N ASP A 361 -13.89 30.67 60.00
CA ASP A 361 -14.68 31.83 59.58
C ASP A 361 -16.18 31.77 59.98
N ASN A 362 -16.57 30.83 60.86
CA ASN A 362 -17.93 30.76 61.42
C ASN A 362 -17.93 30.58 62.96
N ASP A 363 -17.63 31.64 63.71
CA ASP A 363 -18.26 31.94 65.01
C ASP A 363 -18.11 33.42 65.42
#